data_AF-A0A8J7KB55-F1
#
_entry.id   AF-A0A8J7KB55-F1
#
_cell.length_a   1.000
_cell.length_b   1.000
_cell.length_c   1.000
_cell.angle_alpha   90.00
_cell.angle_beta   90.00
_cell.angle_gamma   90.00
#
_symmetry.space_group_name_H-M   'P 1'
#
loop_
_entity.id
_entity.type
_entity.pdbx_description
1 polymer ?
#
loop_
_entity_poly.entity_id
_entity_poly.type
_entity_poly.pdbx_seq_one_letter_code
_entity_poly.pdbx_strand_id
1 'polypeptide(L)'
;MGSKRRTYNGMSYRDVQRANSENRLQLKLADQQWLKQNNYRNVGWDNVIRLYETINDFLEKYRFEELPLEELFLEADRIGNKYLSPEEIEDSHQKLAKEVNQICEQIDQQFPDTEVEIIDFSKPAKPSSRKPRKR
;
A
#
# COMPACT_ATOMS: atom_id res chain seq x y z
N MET A 1 -31.71 0.03 -39.44
CA MET A 1 -30.47 0.25 -38.67
C MET A 1 -30.57 -0.53 -37.37
N GLY A 2 -29.67 -1.48 -37.11
CA GLY A 2 -29.70 -2.29 -35.89
C GLY A 2 -29.36 -1.45 -34.67
N SER A 3 -30.17 -1.54 -33.61
CA SER A 3 -29.88 -0.93 -32.31
C SER A 3 -28.54 -1.44 -31.80
N LYS A 4 -27.54 -0.55 -31.65
CA LYS A 4 -26.27 -0.90 -31.03
C LYS A 4 -26.56 -1.28 -29.58
N ARG A 5 -26.26 -2.52 -29.21
CA ARG A 5 -26.41 -2.99 -27.83
C ARG A 5 -25.50 -2.15 -26.93
N ARG A 6 -26.07 -1.56 -25.87
CA ARG A 6 -25.30 -0.82 -24.86
C ARG A 6 -24.42 -1.82 -24.11
N THR A 7 -23.13 -1.52 -24.02
CA THR A 7 -22.11 -2.32 -23.33
C THR A 7 -21.37 -1.46 -22.32
N TYR A 8 -20.83 -2.08 -21.27
CA TYR A 8 -20.00 -1.42 -20.27
C TYR A 8 -18.71 -2.24 -20.11
N ASN A 9 -17.55 -1.64 -20.34
CA ASN A 9 -16.25 -2.34 -20.36
C ASN A 9 -16.26 -3.62 -21.24
N GLY A 10 -16.92 -3.57 -22.40
CA GLY A 10 -17.08 -4.72 -23.30
C GLY A 10 -18.12 -5.76 -22.86
N MET A 11 -18.71 -5.64 -21.67
CA MET A 11 -19.71 -6.55 -21.13
C MET A 11 -21.15 -6.13 -21.48
N SER A 12 -22.04 -7.10 -21.67
CA SER A 12 -23.48 -6.85 -21.84
C SER A 12 -24.19 -6.67 -20.49
N TYR A 13 -25.45 -6.22 -20.52
CA TYR A 13 -26.30 -6.13 -19.33
C TYR A 13 -26.28 -7.37 -18.46
N ARG A 14 -26.42 -8.55 -19.07
CA ARG A 14 -26.49 -9.81 -18.35
C ARG A 14 -25.14 -10.21 -17.76
N ASP A 15 -24.05 -9.87 -18.43
CA ASP A 15 -22.70 -10.18 -17.97
C ASP A 15 -22.37 -9.36 -16.72
N VAL A 16 -22.62 -8.05 -16.75
CA VAL A 16 -22.42 -7.19 -15.56
C VAL A 16 -23.34 -7.62 -14.42
N GLN A 17 -24.59 -7.97 -14.71
CA GLN A 17 -25.52 -8.47 -13.70
C GLN A 17 -25.05 -9.78 -13.06
N ARG A 18 -24.49 -10.69 -13.85
CA ARG A 18 -23.92 -11.95 -13.35
C ARG A 18 -22.70 -11.67 -12.49
N ALA A 19 -21.76 -10.87 -12.99
CA ALA A 19 -20.55 -10.48 -12.26
C ALA A 19 -20.89 -9.83 -10.91
N ASN A 20 -21.89 -8.93 -10.86
CA ASN A 20 -22.37 -8.36 -9.59
C ASN A 20 -22.84 -9.41 -8.60
N SER A 21 -23.51 -10.46 -9.07
CA SER A 21 -24.05 -11.50 -8.19
C SER A 21 -22.93 -12.39 -7.64
N GLU A 22 -21.95 -12.71 -8.48
CA GLU A 22 -20.77 -13.51 -8.12
C GLU A 22 -19.82 -12.72 -7.21
N ASN A 23 -19.44 -11.51 -7.59
CA ASN A 23 -18.50 -10.67 -6.84
C ASN A 23 -19.08 -10.21 -5.49
N ARG A 24 -20.40 -10.02 -5.39
CA ARG A 24 -21.03 -9.67 -4.11
C ARG A 24 -20.87 -10.75 -3.04
N LEU A 25 -20.76 -12.02 -3.44
CA LEU A 25 -20.52 -13.12 -2.49
C LEU A 25 -19.10 -13.10 -1.92
N GLN A 26 -18.17 -12.46 -2.62
CA GLN A 26 -16.78 -12.29 -2.17
C GLN A 26 -16.64 -11.13 -1.18
N LEU A 27 -17.66 -10.29 -1.03
CA LEU A 27 -17.64 -9.16 -0.10
C LEU A 27 -17.75 -9.59 1.36
N LYS A 28 -17.10 -8.84 2.26
CA LYS A 28 -17.30 -8.98 3.71
C LYS A 28 -18.77 -8.73 4.05
N LEU A 29 -19.30 -9.40 5.08
CA LEU A 29 -20.73 -9.33 5.43
C LEU A 29 -21.21 -7.90 5.71
N ALA A 30 -20.37 -7.08 6.36
CA ALA A 30 -20.67 -5.69 6.65
C ALA A 30 -20.91 -4.87 5.37
N ASP A 31 -20.07 -5.05 4.35
CA ASP A 31 -20.17 -4.30 3.10
C ASP A 31 -21.34 -4.81 2.24
N GLN A 32 -21.66 -6.10 2.30
CA GLN A 32 -22.90 -6.62 1.70
C GLN A 32 -24.16 -5.97 2.28
N GLN A 33 -24.19 -5.75 3.60
CA GLN A 33 -25.27 -5.06 4.31
C GLN A 33 -25.30 -3.57 3.96
N TRP A 34 -24.13 -2.92 3.92
CA TRP A 34 -23.99 -1.52 3.53
C TRP A 34 -24.58 -1.27 2.13
N LEU A 35 -24.29 -2.14 1.16
CA LEU A 35 -24.88 -2.07 -0.18
C LEU A 35 -26.41 -2.16 -0.16
N LYS A 36 -27.00 -2.98 0.72
CA LYS A 36 -28.46 -3.08 0.87
C LYS A 36 -29.04 -1.79 1.46
N GLN A 37 -28.41 -1.26 2.51
CA GLN A 37 -28.86 -0.04 3.19
C GLN A 37 -28.80 1.19 2.26
N ASN A 38 -27.79 1.26 1.40
CA ASN A 38 -27.62 2.33 0.41
C ASN A 38 -28.36 2.07 -0.91
N ASN A 39 -29.27 1.09 -0.93
CA ASN A 39 -30.16 0.81 -2.06
C ASN A 39 -29.45 0.49 -3.39
N TYR A 40 -28.27 -0.13 -3.35
CA TYR A 40 -27.63 -0.65 -4.56
C TYR A 40 -28.36 -1.91 -5.04
N ARG A 41 -28.92 -1.83 -6.25
CA ARG A 41 -29.74 -2.91 -6.84
C ARG A 41 -29.14 -3.40 -8.14
N ASN A 42 -29.21 -4.72 -8.34
CA ASN A 42 -28.75 -5.38 -9.56
C ASN A 42 -29.83 -5.38 -10.66
N VAL A 43 -30.54 -4.25 -10.82
CA VAL A 43 -31.61 -4.06 -11.80
C VAL A 43 -31.59 -2.64 -12.34
N GLY A 44 -31.82 -2.51 -13.66
CA GLY A 44 -31.70 -1.23 -14.36
C GLY A 44 -30.24 -0.93 -14.65
N TRP A 45 -29.94 -0.53 -15.88
CA TRP A 45 -28.57 -0.55 -16.39
C TRP A 45 -27.61 0.36 -15.63
N ASP A 46 -28.01 1.59 -15.32
CA ASP A 46 -27.15 2.52 -14.59
C ASP A 46 -26.91 2.06 -13.13
N ASN A 47 -27.90 1.43 -12.49
CA ASN A 47 -27.73 0.86 -11.14
C ASN A 47 -26.85 -0.39 -11.15
N VAL A 48 -26.97 -1.22 -12.18
CA VAL A 48 -26.13 -2.41 -12.37
C VAL A 48 -24.67 -2.02 -12.54
N ILE A 49 -24.40 -0.96 -13.31
CA ILE A 49 -23.05 -0.39 -13.46
C ILE A 49 -22.54 0.18 -12.14
N ARG A 50 -23.33 1.03 -11.46
CA ARG A 50 -22.92 1.60 -10.17
C ARG A 50 -22.63 0.53 -9.13
N LEU A 51 -23.49 -0.50 -9.04
CA LEU A 51 -23.25 -1.62 -8.15
C LEU A 51 -21.96 -2.37 -8.51
N TYR A 52 -21.67 -2.53 -9.80
CA TYR A 52 -20.45 -3.17 -10.27
C TYR A 52 -19.19 -2.40 -9.87
N GLU A 53 -19.18 -1.09 -10.12
CA GLU A 53 -18.09 -0.19 -9.71
C GLU A 53 -17.87 -0.26 -8.21
N THR A 54 -18.93 -0.09 -7.41
CA THR A 54 -18.81 -0.11 -5.95
C THR A 54 -18.38 -1.48 -5.39
N ILE A 55 -18.83 -2.60 -5.98
CA ILE A 55 -18.34 -3.93 -5.57
C ILE A 55 -16.85 -4.05 -5.85
N ASN A 56 -16.39 -3.61 -7.02
CA ASN A 56 -14.97 -3.66 -7.36
C ASN A 56 -14.13 -2.77 -6.45
N ASP A 57 -14.61 -1.59 -6.08
CA ASP A 57 -13.92 -0.71 -5.12
C ASP A 57 -13.71 -1.41 -3.77
N PHE A 58 -14.71 -2.14 -3.26
CA PHE A 58 -14.58 -2.92 -2.03
C PHE A 58 -13.55 -4.05 -2.18
N LEU A 59 -13.61 -4.80 -3.29
CA LEU A 59 -12.68 -5.91 -3.54
C LEU A 59 -11.24 -5.41 -3.68
N GLU A 60 -11.04 -4.30 -4.37
CA GLU A 60 -9.75 -3.65 -4.49
C GLU A 60 -9.24 -3.16 -3.13
N LYS A 61 -10.11 -2.58 -2.30
CA LYS A 61 -9.76 -2.20 -0.94
C LYS A 61 -9.30 -3.41 -0.11
N TYR A 62 -10.00 -4.54 -0.17
CA TYR A 62 -9.58 -5.73 0.56
C TYR A 62 -8.24 -6.27 0.07
N ARG A 63 -8.01 -6.23 -1.24
CA ARG A 63 -6.71 -6.59 -1.81
C ARG A 63 -5.60 -5.79 -1.14
N PHE A 64 -5.76 -4.47 -0.97
CA PHE A 64 -4.77 -3.63 -0.30
C PHE A 64 -4.67 -3.86 1.22
N GLU A 65 -5.77 -4.13 1.90
CA GLU A 65 -5.77 -4.44 3.34
C GLU A 65 -5.00 -5.74 3.67
N GLU A 66 -4.94 -6.67 2.72
CA GLU A 66 -4.28 -7.98 2.89
C GLU A 66 -2.80 -7.98 2.45
N LEU A 67 -2.32 -6.94 1.76
CA LEU A 67 -0.93 -6.84 1.33
C LEU A 67 -0.01 -6.52 2.53
N PRO A 68 1.18 -7.15 2.61
CA PRO A 68 2.22 -6.71 3.52
C PRO A 68 2.67 -5.28 3.19
N LEU A 69 3.23 -4.59 4.18
CA LEU A 69 3.62 -3.18 4.05
C LEU A 69 4.58 -2.96 2.88
N GLU A 70 5.51 -3.88 2.67
CA GLU A 70 6.49 -3.84 1.58
C GLU A 70 5.83 -3.90 0.19
N GLU A 71 4.79 -4.74 0.03
CA GLU A 71 4.07 -4.83 -1.23
C GLU A 71 3.19 -3.59 -1.48
N LEU A 72 2.64 -2.99 -0.41
CA LEU A 72 1.97 -1.69 -0.50
C LEU A 72 2.92 -0.58 -0.96
N PHE A 73 4.16 -0.57 -0.45
CA PHE A 73 5.19 0.40 -0.89
C PHE A 73 5.55 0.21 -2.36
N LEU A 74 5.75 -1.02 -2.82
CA LEU A 74 6.05 -1.29 -4.23
C LEU A 74 4.89 -0.89 -5.15
N GLU A 75 3.64 -1.13 -4.75
CA GLU A 75 2.49 -0.76 -5.55
C GLU A 75 2.26 0.76 -5.54
N ALA A 76 2.50 1.44 -4.41
CA ALA A 76 2.50 2.89 -4.33
C ALA A 76 3.59 3.52 -5.20
N ASP A 77 4.80 2.95 -5.22
CA ASP A 77 5.91 3.39 -6.07
C ASP A 77 5.58 3.20 -7.56
N ARG A 78 5.01 2.05 -7.94
CA ARG A 78 4.50 1.82 -9.30
C ARG A 78 3.42 2.83 -9.72
N ILE A 79 2.51 3.16 -8.82
CA ILE A 79 1.47 4.17 -9.07
C ILE A 79 2.11 5.57 -9.18
N GLY A 80 3.03 5.92 -8.29
CA GLY A 80 3.77 7.18 -8.33
C GLY A 80 4.51 7.36 -9.66
N ASN A 81 5.24 6.34 -10.09
CA ASN A 81 5.95 6.32 -11.37
C ASN A 81 5.01 6.40 -12.60
N LYS A 82 3.73 6.04 -12.46
CA LYS A 82 2.74 6.12 -13.55
C LYS A 82 2.23 7.55 -13.78
N TYR A 83 2.24 8.39 -12.75
CA TYR A 83 1.67 9.75 -12.81
C TYR A 83 2.70 10.86 -12.69
N LEU A 84 3.91 10.55 -12.23
CA LEU A 84 5.01 11.50 -12.19
C LEU A 84 5.83 11.42 -13.47
N SER A 85 6.17 12.58 -14.00
CA SER A 85 7.16 12.69 -15.08
C SER A 85 8.56 12.36 -14.53
N PRO A 86 9.50 11.93 -15.40
CA PRO A 86 10.88 11.70 -15.00
C PRO A 86 11.52 12.90 -14.30
N GLU A 87 11.16 14.12 -14.73
CA GLU A 87 11.64 15.38 -14.17
C GLU A 87 11.15 15.60 -12.72
N GLU A 88 9.87 15.29 -12.44
CA GLU A 88 9.30 15.38 -11.10
C GLU A 88 9.88 14.34 -10.15
N ILE A 89 10.16 13.13 -10.66
CA ILE A 89 10.83 12.07 -9.90
C ILE A 89 12.24 12.53 -9.53
N GLU A 90 12.98 13.09 -10.47
CA GLU A 90 14.36 13.54 -10.26
C GLU A 90 14.44 14.74 -9.31
N ASP A 91 13.52 15.71 -9.43
CA ASP A 91 13.41 16.83 -8.49
C ASP A 91 13.08 16.35 -7.07
N SER A 92 12.19 15.35 -6.94
CA SER A 92 11.88 14.71 -5.65
C SER A 92 13.10 14.01 -5.05
N HIS A 93 13.82 13.22 -5.84
CA HIS A 93 15.03 12.52 -5.41
C HIS A 93 16.13 13.50 -4.98
N GLN A 94 16.32 14.61 -5.71
CA GLN A 94 17.29 15.63 -5.34
C GLN A 94 16.93 16.31 -4.01
N LYS A 95 15.65 16.64 -3.79
CA LYS A 95 15.18 17.20 -2.51
C LYS A 95 15.40 16.23 -1.36
N LEU A 96 15.01 14.96 -1.54
CA LEU A 96 15.19 13.94 -0.53
C LEU A 96 16.68 13.72 -0.19
N ALA A 97 17.54 13.63 -1.19
CA ALA A 97 18.98 13.47 -0.98
C ALA A 97 19.58 14.65 -0.19
N LYS A 98 19.11 15.87 -0.45
CA LYS A 98 19.53 17.06 0.28
C LYS A 98 19.13 17.02 1.75
N GLU A 99 17.88 16.66 2.04
CA GLU A 99 17.39 16.50 3.41
C GLU A 99 18.15 15.40 4.16
N VAL A 100 18.38 14.26 3.52
CA VAL A 100 19.16 13.15 4.10
C VAL A 100 20.59 13.58 4.43
N ASN A 101 21.26 14.29 3.51
CA ASN A 101 22.61 14.81 3.78
C ASN A 101 22.62 15.79 4.95
N GLN A 102 21.63 16.67 5.07
CA GLN A 102 21.52 17.58 6.22
C GLN A 102 21.33 16.84 7.53
N ILE A 103 20.53 15.77 7.53
CA ILE A 103 20.36 14.91 8.70
C ILE A 103 21.68 14.22 9.05
N CYS A 104 22.40 13.68 8.06
CA CYS A 104 23.71 13.07 8.28
C CYS A 104 24.72 14.07 8.88
N GLU A 105 24.80 15.28 8.34
CA GLU A 105 25.67 16.34 8.88
C GLU A 105 25.31 16.70 10.33
N GLN A 106 24.02 16.72 10.68
CA GLN A 106 23.58 16.95 12.07
C GLN A 106 23.92 15.78 12.98
N ILE A 107 23.83 14.54 12.48
CA ILE A 107 24.25 13.34 13.22
C ILE A 107 25.76 13.39 13.48
N ASP A 108 26.57 13.68 12.47
CA ASP A 108 28.03 13.78 12.59
C ASP A 108 28.44 14.90 13.56
N GLN A 109 27.68 16.00 13.61
CA GLN A 109 27.89 17.08 14.59
C GLN A 109 27.54 16.66 16.02
N GLN A 110 26.48 15.86 16.22
CA GLN A 110 26.05 15.40 17.55
C GLN A 110 26.86 14.21 18.07
N PHE A 111 27.36 13.38 17.15
CA PHE A 111 28.14 12.18 17.42
C PHE A 111 29.47 12.24 16.68
N PRO A 112 30.35 13.22 16.98
CA PRO A 112 31.64 13.28 16.32
C PRO A 112 32.46 12.06 16.74
N ASP A 113 33.01 11.32 15.76
CA ASP A 113 33.90 10.16 15.93
C ASP A 113 35.25 10.57 16.57
N THR A 114 35.19 11.12 17.79
CA THR A 114 36.31 11.70 18.52
C THR A 114 36.94 10.67 19.46
N GLU A 115 36.21 9.60 19.79
CA GLU A 115 36.70 8.51 20.62
C GLU A 115 37.22 7.37 19.75
N VAL A 116 38.53 7.40 19.48
CA VAL A 116 39.25 6.22 19.00
C VAL A 116 39.34 5.24 20.16
N GLU A 117 38.49 4.21 20.18
CA GLU A 117 38.68 3.07 21.08
C GLU A 117 39.93 2.29 20.67
N ILE A 118 41.05 2.54 21.37
CA ILE A 118 42.26 1.74 21.21
C ILE A 118 42.07 0.42 21.97
N ILE A 119 41.66 -0.62 21.25
CA ILE A 119 41.59 -1.98 21.80
C ILE A 119 43.00 -2.58 21.85
N ASP A 120 43.59 -2.58 23.05
CA ASP A 120 44.88 -3.21 23.32
C ASP A 120 44.71 -4.74 23.51
N PHE A 121 44.95 -5.50 22.44
CA PHE A 121 44.90 -6.97 22.43
C PHE A 121 46.08 -7.65 23.15
N SER A 122 47.06 -6.90 23.67
CA SER A 122 48.22 -7.48 24.36
C SER A 122 47.88 -7.98 25.78
N LYS A 123 46.72 -7.60 26.33
CA LYS A 123 46.29 -8.00 27.67
C LYS A 123 45.36 -9.22 27.59
N PRO A 124 45.67 -10.34 28.28
CA PRO A 124 44.75 -11.47 28.36
C PRO A 124 43.45 -11.02 29.04
N ALA A 125 42.32 -11.40 28.46
CA ALA A 125 40.99 -11.05 28.96
C ALA A 125 40.85 -11.46 30.43
N LYS A 126 40.67 -10.48 31.33
CA LYS A 126 40.29 -10.80 32.71
C LYS A 126 38.90 -11.43 32.70
N PRO A 127 38.70 -12.58 33.37
CA PRO A 127 37.39 -13.20 33.45
C PRO A 127 36.39 -12.25 34.10
N SER A 128 35.34 -11.91 33.36
CA SER A 128 34.23 -11.08 33.84
C SER A 128 33.58 -11.76 35.04
N SER A 129 33.73 -11.16 36.23
CA SER A 129 33.00 -11.60 37.43
C SER A 129 31.54 -11.17 37.34
N ARG A 130 30.75 -11.86 36.51
CA ARG A 130 29.28 -11.77 36.57
C ARG A 130 28.83 -12.45 37.86
N LYS A 131 28.46 -11.66 38.87
CA LYS A 131 27.75 -12.20 40.04
C LYS A 131 26.41 -12.80 39.58
N PRO A 132 26.06 -14.04 39.94
CA PRO A 132 24.79 -14.63 39.57
C PRO A 132 23.65 -13.88 40.27
N ARG A 133 22.62 -13.47 39.50
CA ARG A 133 21.35 -12.97 40.06
C ARG A 133 20.69 -14.11 40.83
N LYS A 134 20.47 -13.91 42.13
CA LYS A 134 19.65 -14.81 42.95
C LYS A 134 18.20 -14.74 42.46
N ARG A 135 17.57 -15.91 42.36
CA ARG A 135 16.16 -16.12 42.01
C ARG A 135 15.25 -15.63 43.13
#